data_AF-A0A1I8MNB2-F1
#
_entry.id   AF-A0A1I8MNB2-F1
#
_cell.length_a   1.000
_cell.length_b   1.000
_cell.length_c   1.000
_cell.angle_alpha   90.00
_cell.angle_beta   90.00
_cell.angle_gamma   90.00
#
_symmetry.space_group_name_H-M   'P 1'
#
loop_
_entity.id
_entity.type
_entity.pdbx_description
1 polymer ?
#
loop_
_entity_poly.entity_id
_entity_poly.type
_entity_poly.pdbx_seq_one_letter_code
_entity_poly.pdbx_strand_id
1 'polypeptide(L)'
;AVFKFDGPRITCSVRGQCFEEFRQQFGDNERAFGYIRIQMGDEMSKRKKFIFLTWIGQDVGVIQRAKMSTDKAIIKDVLNNFAVELQAGVDNELDIELFREALNRAGGANYGTGVRNF
;
A
#
# COMPACT_ATOMS: atom_id res chain seq x y z
N ALA A 1 4.20 3.27 -7.84
CA ALA A 1 4.71 4.64 -7.70
C ALA A 1 4.90 4.93 -6.22
N VAL A 2 5.93 5.70 -5.88
CA VAL A 2 6.23 6.11 -4.51
C VAL A 2 6.25 7.63 -4.46
N PHE A 3 5.61 8.17 -3.42
CA PHE A 3 5.50 9.59 -3.18
C PHE A 3 6.19 9.94 -1.87
N LYS A 4 7.20 10.80 -1.93
CA LYS A 4 7.97 11.24 -0.76
C LYS A 4 7.86 12.76 -0.59
N PHE A 5 8.33 13.23 0.55
CA PHE A 5 8.31 14.64 0.93
C PHE A 5 9.57 15.34 0.44
N ASP A 6 9.39 16.40 -0.34
CA ASP A 6 10.40 17.40 -0.67
C ASP A 6 10.02 18.70 0.07
N GLY A 7 10.62 18.88 1.26
CA GLY A 7 10.19 19.88 2.22
C GLY A 7 8.70 19.73 2.59
N PRO A 8 7.85 20.75 2.36
CA PRO A 8 6.42 20.66 2.63
C PRO A 8 5.61 19.99 1.50
N ARG A 9 6.23 19.63 0.37
CA ARG A 9 5.53 19.13 -0.81
C ARG A 9 5.60 17.62 -0.91
N ILE A 10 4.51 16.98 -1.30
CA ILE A 10 4.50 15.56 -1.68
C ILE A 10 4.80 15.48 -3.18
N THR A 11 5.85 14.74 -3.56
CA THR A 11 6.27 14.59 -4.95
C THR A 11 6.32 13.12 -5.34
N CYS A 12 6.07 12.82 -6.62
CA CYS A 12 6.26 11.47 -7.15
C CYS A 12 7.75 11.22 -7.35
N SER A 13 8.40 10.57 -6.39
CA SER A 13 9.84 10.37 -6.39
C SER A 13 10.28 9.22 -7.28
N VAL A 14 9.52 8.10 -7.28
CA VAL A 14 9.88 6.89 -8.01
C VAL A 14 8.68 6.26 -8.69
N ARG A 15 8.90 5.72 -9.89
CA ARG A 15 7.96 4.89 -10.64
C ARG A 15 8.68 3.60 -11.04
N GLY A 16 7.97 2.49 -11.01
CA GLY A 16 8.52 1.17 -11.29
C GLY A 16 7.41 0.15 -11.53
N GLN A 17 7.81 -1.04 -11.95
CA GLN A 17 6.89 -2.16 -12.24
C GLN A 17 7.16 -3.37 -11.34
N CYS A 18 8.29 -3.40 -10.64
CA CYS A 18 8.72 -4.47 -9.75
C CYS A 18 8.29 -4.18 -8.30
N PHE A 19 7.79 -5.20 -7.60
CA PHE A 19 7.47 -5.09 -6.17
C PHE A 19 8.73 -4.92 -5.32
N GLU A 20 9.83 -5.59 -5.67
CA GLU A 20 11.06 -5.51 -4.89
C GLU A 20 11.74 -4.14 -5.00
N GLU A 21 11.70 -3.52 -6.18
CA GLU A 21 12.16 -2.14 -6.32
C GLU A 21 11.27 -1.16 -5.54
N PHE A 22 9.98 -1.48 -5.42
CA PHE A 22 9.01 -0.68 -4.67
C PHE A 22 9.25 -0.75 -3.16
N ARG A 23 9.45 -1.95 -2.57
CA ARG A 23 9.71 -2.07 -1.12
C ARG A 23 11.01 -1.38 -0.69
N GLN A 24 12.04 -1.41 -1.55
CA GLN A 24 13.33 -0.77 -1.29
C GLN A 24 13.24 0.77 -1.18
N GLN A 25 12.11 1.37 -1.55
CA GLN A 25 11.91 2.81 -1.42
C GLN A 25 11.49 3.26 -0.03
N PHE A 26 11.41 2.37 0.95
CA PHE A 26 10.88 2.66 2.28
C PHE A 26 11.90 2.37 3.37
N GLY A 27 12.37 3.41 4.04
CA GLY A 27 13.30 3.35 5.17
C GLY A 27 12.70 3.74 6.51
N ASP A 28 13.38 3.36 7.58
CA ASP A 28 12.90 3.52 8.97
C ASP A 28 12.77 4.98 9.42
N ASN A 29 13.59 5.87 8.86
CA ASN A 29 13.62 7.29 9.18
C ASN A 29 12.72 8.15 8.27
N GLU A 30 11.93 7.53 7.40
CA GLU A 30 11.12 8.26 6.44
C GLU A 30 9.64 7.89 6.48
N ARG A 31 8.85 8.83 6.01
CA ARG A 31 7.42 8.70 5.79
C ARG A 31 7.14 8.88 4.31
N ALA A 32 6.26 8.08 3.76
CA ALA A 32 5.98 8.08 2.32
C ALA A 32 4.60 7.51 2.04
N PHE A 33 4.16 7.67 0.80
CA PHE A 33 2.98 6.96 0.28
C PHE A 33 3.37 6.08 -0.89
N GLY A 34 2.79 4.90 -0.95
CA GLY A 34 2.91 3.97 -2.06
C GLY A 34 1.59 3.84 -2.80
N TYR A 35 1.66 3.70 -4.11
CA TYR A 35 0.51 3.35 -4.94
C TYR A 35 0.92 2.29 -5.94
N ILE A 36 0.43 1.07 -5.72
CA ILE A 36 0.89 -0.12 -6.45
C ILE A 36 -0.28 -0.86 -7.08
N ARG A 37 -0.05 -1.35 -8.29
CA ARG A 37 -0.99 -2.19 -9.03
C ARG A 37 -0.57 -3.63 -8.91
N ILE A 38 -1.45 -4.49 -8.40
CA ILE A 38 -1.24 -5.92 -8.30
C ILE A 38 -2.23 -6.63 -9.23
N GLN A 39 -1.73 -7.60 -9.98
CA GLN A 39 -2.58 -8.51 -10.75
C GLN A 39 -3.07 -9.62 -9.83
N MET A 40 -4.39 -9.75 -9.73
CA MET A 40 -5.10 -10.74 -8.92
C MET A 40 -5.90 -11.69 -9.81
N GLY A 41 -6.22 -12.86 -9.28
CA GLY A 41 -7.09 -13.86 -9.91
C GLY A 41 -6.33 -14.92 -10.72
N ASP A 42 -7.10 -15.86 -11.26
CA ASP A 42 -6.60 -17.05 -11.96
C ASP A 42 -6.54 -16.86 -13.48
N GLU A 43 -6.30 -17.94 -14.21
CA GLU A 43 -6.17 -17.97 -15.66
C GLU A 43 -7.40 -17.42 -16.39
N MET A 44 -8.60 -17.62 -15.83
CA MET A 44 -9.86 -17.17 -16.42
C MET A 44 -10.32 -15.78 -15.93
N SER A 45 -9.76 -15.25 -14.84
CA SER A 45 -10.21 -13.98 -14.24
C SER A 45 -9.06 -13.12 -13.72
N LYS A 46 -8.27 -12.55 -14.65
CA LYS A 46 -7.20 -11.59 -14.30
C LYS A 46 -7.79 -10.20 -14.02
N ARG A 47 -7.65 -9.71 -12.79
CA ARG A 47 -8.11 -8.38 -12.37
C ARG A 47 -6.94 -7.57 -11.83
N LYS A 48 -6.79 -6.34 -12.33
CA LYS A 48 -5.82 -5.38 -11.78
C LYS A 48 -6.49 -4.66 -10.61
N LYS A 49 -5.91 -4.77 -9.42
CA LYS A 49 -6.33 -4.00 -8.24
C LYS A 49 -5.21 -3.06 -7.82
N PHE A 50 -5.60 -1.93 -7.24
CA PHE A 50 -4.66 -0.95 -6.71
C PHE A 50 -4.69 -0.97 -5.19
N ILE A 51 -3.51 -0.82 -4.58
CA ILE A 51 -3.34 -0.62 -3.14
C ILE A 51 -2.75 0.78 -2.94
N PHE A 52 -3.33 1.49 -1.98
CA PHE A 52 -2.74 2.70 -1.42
C PHE A 52 -2.03 2.35 -0.10
N LEU A 53 -0.72 2.54 -0.05
CA LEU A 53 0.12 2.26 1.12
C LEU A 53 0.50 3.57 1.80
N THR A 54 0.31 3.63 3.11
CA THR A 54 0.90 4.65 3.97
C THR A 54 2.11 4.07 4.68
N TRP A 55 3.30 4.60 4.42
CA TRP A 55 4.52 4.21 5.12
C TRP A 55 4.88 5.22 6.19
N ILE A 56 5.09 4.75 7.41
CA ILE A 56 5.62 5.54 8.51
C ILE A 56 6.67 4.72 9.23
N GLY A 57 7.93 4.90 8.85
CA GLY A 57 9.04 4.18 9.45
C GLY A 57 9.10 4.29 10.98
N GLN A 58 9.68 3.28 11.62
CA GLN A 58 9.77 3.18 13.07
C GLN A 58 10.44 4.39 13.74
N ASP A 59 11.42 5.01 13.08
CA ASP A 59 12.21 6.12 13.61
C ASP A 59 11.61 7.51 13.27
N VAL A 60 10.48 7.56 12.56
CA VAL A 60 9.79 8.82 12.24
C VAL A 60 9.27 9.48 13.52
N GLY A 61 9.72 10.71 13.75
CA GLY A 61 9.35 11.51 14.92
C GLY A 61 7.84 11.80 15.05
N VAL A 62 7.38 11.98 16.29
CA VAL A 62 5.96 12.12 16.66
C VAL A 62 5.22 13.20 15.86
N ILE A 63 5.84 14.37 15.66
CA ILE A 63 5.22 15.48 14.93
C ILE A 63 4.97 15.12 13.46
N GLN A 64 5.95 14.48 12.82
CA GLN A 64 5.83 14.06 11.42
C GLN A 64 4.79 12.96 11.25
N ARG A 65 4.71 12.05 12.22
CA ARG A 65 3.67 11.00 12.30
C ARG A 65 2.27 11.61 12.45
N ALA A 66 2.10 12.63 13.29
CA ALA A 66 0.82 13.31 13.47
C ALA A 66 0.33 14.01 12.18
N LYS A 67 1.25 14.54 11.37
CA LYS A 67 0.93 15.18 10.08
C LYS A 67 0.46 14.19 9.01
N MET A 68 0.73 12.89 9.17
CA MET A 68 0.40 11.89 8.16
C MET A 68 -1.10 11.76 7.88
N SER A 69 -1.98 12.03 8.85
CA SER A 69 -3.43 11.98 8.63
C SER A 69 -3.88 13.05 7.63
N THR A 70 -3.38 14.28 7.79
CA THR A 70 -3.65 15.40 6.88
C THR A 70 -3.01 15.17 5.51
N ASP A 71 -1.74 14.78 5.48
CA ASP A 71 -1.01 14.53 4.22
C ASP A 71 -1.65 13.37 3.43
N LYS A 72 -2.16 12.35 4.13
CA LYS A 72 -2.90 11.24 3.53
C LYS A 72 -4.21 11.68 2.88
N ALA A 73 -4.95 12.60 3.50
CA ALA A 73 -6.18 13.13 2.91
C ALA A 73 -5.89 13.82 1.57
N ILE A 74 -4.86 14.68 1.54
CA ILE A 74 -4.45 15.41 0.34
C ILE A 74 -4.10 14.47 -0.82
N ILE A 75 -3.31 13.42 -0.55
CA ILE A 75 -2.93 12.50 -1.63
C ILE A 75 -4.09 11.62 -2.10
N LYS A 76 -5.04 11.29 -1.21
CA LYS A 76 -6.23 10.50 -1.56
C LYS A 76 -7.24 11.28 -2.41
N ASP A 77 -7.25 12.60 -2.36
CA ASP A 77 -8.03 13.42 -3.28
C ASP A 77 -7.57 13.20 -4.74
N VAL A 78 -6.27 12.93 -4.94
CA VAL A 78 -5.67 12.62 -6.26
C VAL A 78 -5.75 11.13 -6.58
N LEU A 79 -5.40 10.27 -5.61
CA LEU A 79 -5.36 8.81 -5.75
C LEU A 79 -6.61 8.18 -5.13
N ASN A 80 -7.76 8.47 -5.70
CA ASN A 80 -9.05 8.05 -5.15
C ASN A 80 -9.48 6.61 -5.54
N ASN A 81 -8.80 5.97 -6.50
CA ASN A 81 -9.17 4.65 -7.00
C ASN A 81 -8.23 3.54 -6.48
N PHE A 82 -8.52 2.97 -5.32
CA PHE A 82 -7.81 1.81 -4.80
C PHE A 82 -8.80 0.85 -4.12
N ALA A 83 -8.46 -0.44 -4.13
CA ALA A 83 -9.30 -1.48 -3.54
C ALA A 83 -9.03 -1.65 -2.03
N VAL A 84 -7.81 -1.37 -1.60
CA VAL A 84 -7.36 -1.51 -0.21
C VAL A 84 -6.42 -0.37 0.14
N GLU A 85 -6.58 0.13 1.36
CA GLU A 85 -5.61 1.01 2.02
C GLU A 85 -4.87 0.20 3.10
N LEU A 86 -3.53 0.27 3.09
CA LEU A 86 -2.66 -0.37 4.07
C LEU A 86 -1.77 0.67 4.74
N GLN A 87 -1.37 0.38 5.98
CA GLN A 87 -0.33 1.11 6.69
C GLN A 87 0.77 0.14 7.09
N ALA A 88 2.02 0.52 6.90
CA ALA A 88 3.20 -0.24 7.32
C ALA A 88 4.28 0.70 7.89
N GLY A 89 5.18 0.15 8.70
CA GLY A 89 6.30 0.89 9.28
C GLY A 89 7.59 0.09 9.41
N VAL A 90 7.57 -1.18 9.02
CA VAL A 90 8.72 -2.09 9.02
C VAL A 90 8.73 -2.96 7.75
N ASP A 91 9.91 -3.33 7.26
CA ASP A 91 10.09 -3.96 5.95
C ASP A 91 9.41 -5.35 5.83
N ASN A 92 9.26 -6.09 6.92
CA ASN A 92 8.55 -7.38 6.92
C ASN A 92 7.03 -7.24 6.66
N GLU A 93 6.46 -6.05 6.82
CA GLU A 93 5.06 -5.77 6.45
C GLU A 93 4.91 -5.49 4.94
N LEU A 94 6.02 -5.25 4.23
CA LEU A 94 6.06 -5.04 2.78
C LEU A 94 6.24 -6.38 2.05
N ASP A 95 5.29 -7.28 2.25
CA ASP A 95 5.23 -8.58 1.58
C ASP A 95 4.13 -8.60 0.52
N ILE A 96 4.48 -9.06 -0.69
CA ILE A 96 3.54 -9.18 -1.80
C ILE A 96 2.36 -10.11 -1.47
N GLU A 97 2.58 -11.16 -0.69
CA GLU A 97 1.53 -12.08 -0.28
C GLU A 97 0.56 -11.43 0.70
N LEU A 98 1.05 -10.66 1.68
CA LEU A 98 0.19 -9.88 2.59
C LEU A 98 -0.68 -8.88 1.81
N PHE A 99 -0.12 -8.27 0.76
CA PHE A 99 -0.85 -7.34 -0.10
C PHE A 99 -1.94 -8.07 -0.92
N ARG A 100 -1.62 -9.27 -1.45
CA ARG A 100 -2.59 -10.13 -2.16
C ARG A 100 -3.71 -10.60 -1.23
N GLU A 101 -3.38 -11.02 -0.01
CA GLU A 101 -4.36 -11.43 0.99
C GLU A 101 -5.34 -10.30 1.34
N ALA A 102 -4.81 -9.09 1.55
CA ALA A 102 -5.64 -7.92 1.81
C ALA A 102 -6.59 -7.62 0.64
N LEU A 103 -6.09 -7.70 -0.60
CA LEU A 103 -6.89 -7.53 -1.82
C LEU A 103 -7.95 -8.63 -2.02
N ASN A 104 -7.68 -9.85 -1.59
CA ASN A 104 -8.63 -10.96 -1.60
C ASN A 104 -9.75 -10.71 -0.58
N ARG A 105 -9.39 -10.32 0.65
CA ARG A 105 -10.35 -10.00 1.72
C ARG A 105 -11.30 -8.87 1.34
N ALA A 106 -10.77 -7.79 0.77
CA ALA A 106 -11.58 -6.67 0.27
C ALA A 106 -12.37 -7.01 -1.00
N GLY A 107 -12.01 -8.08 -1.71
CA GLY A 107 -12.66 -8.51 -2.95
C GLY A 107 -13.98 -9.25 -2.77
N GLY A 108 -14.33 -9.68 -1.55
CA GLY A 108 -15.65 -10.24 -1.21
C GLY A 108 -16.06 -11.52 -1.95
N ALA A 109 -15.22 -12.10 -2.80
CA ALA A 109 -15.53 -13.32 -3.54
C ALA A 109 -14.97 -14.55 -2.82
N ASN A 110 -15.55 -14.90 -1.66
CA ASN A 110 -15.41 -16.23 -1.08
C ASN A 110 -16.31 -17.21 -1.86
N TYR A 111 -15.87 -17.66 -3.03
CA TYR A 111 -16.40 -18.87 -3.64
C TYR A 111 -15.67 -20.08 -3.03
N GLY A 112 -15.88 -20.28 -1.73
CA GLY A 112 -15.39 -21.42 -0.97
C GLY A 112 -16.56 -22.03 -0.22
N THR A 113 -17.10 -23.11 -0.78
CA THR A 113 -18.21 -23.93 -0.25
C THR A 113 -18.00 -24.26 1.22
N GLY A 114 -19.04 -24.02 2.02
CA GLY A 114 -19.02 -24.34 3.43
C GLY A 114 -18.64 -25.79 3.70
N VAL A 115 -17.54 -25.99 4.41
CA VAL A 115 -17.38 -27.11 5.33
C VAL A 115 -16.72 -26.55 6.58
N ARG A 116 -17.51 -26.41 7.65
CA ARG A 116 -16.99 -26.30 9.00
C ARG A 116 -16.62 -27.73 9.39
N ASN A 117 -15.33 -28.04 9.47
CA ASN A 117 -14.92 -29.26 10.16
C ASN A 117 -15.13 -29.04 11.66
N PHE A 118 -15.73 -30.05 12.28
CA PHE A 118 -16.27 -30.11 13.64
C PHE A 118 -15.24 -29.83 14.73
#